data_AF-L8X322-F1
#
_entry.id   AF-L8X322-F1
#
_cell.length_a   1.000
_cell.length_b   1.000
_cell.length_c   1.000
_cell.angle_alpha   90.00
_cell.angle_beta   90.00
_cell.angle_gamma   90.00
#
_symmetry.space_group_name_H-M   'P 1'
#
loop_
_entity.id
_entity.type
_entity.pdbx_description
1 polymer ?
#
loop_
_entity_poly.entity_id
_entity_poly.type
_entity_poly.pdbx_seq_one_letter_code
_entity_poly.pdbx_strand_id
1 'polypeptide(L)'
;MTIPGIYLVDKAGRRSLLLIGAAGMLICEFLVAIIGVTISTENLAGQKVLIAFVCIYIAFFASTWGPIAWVVTGEIFPLNIRAKAMSMSTASNWLWNFGIGYATPYLVNSGAGNANLGVKVFFIWGGTCVGCFLFTFFLIPETKGLSLEQIDILYQNTNAIRSVSYRRQLIAEDVRPAAPDAVAPMPKEKVDQVHHKEHVTIWERVRTGYMRDPRSLSHRHPCGLELNYIDQHNLGERNSAF
;
A
#
# COMPACT_ATOMS: atom_id res chain seq x y z
N MET A 1 -13.84 3.88 12.73
CA MET A 1 -13.25 2.81 11.91
C MET A 1 -13.96 1.51 12.24
N THR A 2 -15.00 1.16 11.48
CA THR A 2 -15.78 -0.06 11.71
C THR A 2 -14.96 -1.29 11.28
N ILE A 3 -15.14 -2.42 11.97
CA ILE A 3 -14.48 -3.72 11.76
C ILE A 3 -14.26 -4.13 10.29
N PRO A 4 -15.18 -3.84 9.32
CA PRO A 4 -14.95 -4.15 7.91
C PRO A 4 -13.72 -3.45 7.31
N GLY A 5 -13.43 -2.20 7.72
CA GLY A 5 -12.28 -1.44 7.21
C GLY A 5 -10.95 -2.07 7.64
N ILE A 6 -10.81 -2.45 8.91
CA ILE A 6 -9.60 -3.13 9.42
C ILE A 6 -9.40 -4.48 8.72
N TYR A 7 -10.47 -5.25 8.54
CA TYR A 7 -10.42 -6.52 7.80
C TYR A 7 -10.00 -6.33 6.33
N LEU A 8 -10.50 -5.27 5.68
CA LEU A 8 -10.15 -4.97 4.29
C LEU A 8 -8.67 -4.56 4.17
N VAL A 9 -8.12 -3.86 5.16
CA VAL A 9 -6.71 -3.42 5.22
C VAL A 9 -5.75 -4.59 5.18
N ASP A 10 -5.99 -5.61 5.99
CA ASP A 10 -5.11 -6.77 6.04
C ASP A 10 -5.29 -7.68 4.82
N LYS A 11 -6.46 -7.66 4.16
CA LYS A 11 -6.73 -8.51 2.99
C LYS A 11 -6.36 -7.87 1.65
N ALA A 12 -6.60 -6.58 1.45
CA ALA A 12 -6.40 -5.92 0.15
C ALA A 12 -4.99 -5.33 -0.05
N GLY A 13 -4.26 -5.06 1.03
CA GLY A 13 -2.94 -4.42 0.97
C GLY A 13 -3.02 -2.89 0.96
N ARG A 14 -1.91 -2.24 1.34
CA ARG A 14 -1.89 -0.80 1.61
C ARG A 14 -2.00 0.01 0.31
N ARG A 15 -1.25 -0.40 -0.72
CA ARG A 15 -1.19 0.30 -2.02
C ARG A 15 -2.55 0.24 -2.73
N SER A 16 -3.16 -0.94 -2.78
CA SER A 16 -4.46 -1.14 -3.43
C SER A 16 -5.55 -0.28 -2.81
N LEU A 17 -5.60 -0.19 -1.48
CA LEU A 17 -6.61 0.60 -0.78
C LEU A 17 -6.43 2.11 -0.98
N LEU A 18 -5.20 2.59 -0.96
CA LEU A 18 -4.92 4.00 -1.26
C LEU A 18 -5.31 4.36 -2.70
N LEU A 19 -5.06 3.48 -3.67
CA LEU A 19 -5.47 3.71 -5.07
C LEU A 19 -6.99 3.69 -5.25
N ILE A 20 -7.69 2.70 -4.68
CA ILE A 20 -9.16 2.62 -4.73
C ILE A 20 -9.78 3.84 -4.05
N GLY A 21 -9.27 4.20 -2.88
CA GLY A 21 -9.70 5.37 -2.14
C GLY A 21 -9.49 6.67 -2.92
N ALA A 22 -8.30 6.85 -3.49
CA ALA A 22 -7.98 8.04 -4.29
C ALA A 22 -8.86 8.14 -5.53
N ALA A 23 -9.11 7.04 -6.23
CA ALA A 23 -10.02 7.01 -7.37
C ALA A 23 -11.46 7.36 -6.99
N GLY A 24 -11.97 6.77 -5.89
CA GLY A 24 -13.32 7.05 -5.40
C GLY A 24 -13.49 8.51 -4.96
N MET A 25 -12.53 9.05 -4.21
CA MET A 25 -12.51 10.45 -3.79
C MET A 25 -12.43 11.40 -5.00
N LEU A 26 -11.52 11.13 -5.94
CA LEU A 26 -11.35 11.91 -7.17
C LEU A 26 -12.66 12.00 -7.95
N ILE A 27 -13.33 10.87 -8.19
CA ILE A 27 -14.58 10.84 -8.96
C ILE A 27 -15.66 11.67 -8.25
N CYS A 28 -15.81 11.49 -6.93
CA CYS A 28 -16.80 12.24 -6.16
C CYS A 28 -16.54 13.75 -6.22
N GLU A 29 -15.28 14.16 -6.03
CA GLU A 29 -14.90 15.57 -5.97
C GLU A 29 -15.13 16.30 -7.31
N PHE A 30 -14.78 15.66 -8.43
CA PHE A 30 -15.07 16.21 -9.75
C PHE A 30 -16.57 16.23 -10.06
N LEU A 31 -17.35 15.23 -9.63
CA LEU A 31 -18.80 15.25 -9.80
C LEU A 31 -19.44 16.38 -8.98
N VAL A 32 -19.01 16.59 -7.75
CA VAL A 32 -19.45 17.72 -6.92
C VAL A 32 -19.11 19.06 -7.59
N ALA A 33 -17.89 19.19 -8.13
CA ALA A 33 -17.47 20.40 -8.84
C ALA A 33 -18.31 20.67 -10.10
N ILE A 34 -18.52 19.64 -10.95
CA ILE A 34 -19.28 19.76 -12.21
C ILE A 34 -20.75 20.06 -11.92
N ILE A 35 -21.39 19.31 -11.02
CA ILE A 35 -22.80 19.52 -10.67
C ILE A 35 -22.97 20.91 -10.04
N GLY A 36 -22.04 21.31 -9.17
CA GLY A 36 -22.07 22.60 -8.49
C GLY A 36 -22.03 23.80 -9.45
N VAL A 37 -21.32 23.69 -10.58
CA VAL A 37 -21.27 24.76 -11.59
C VAL A 37 -22.35 24.67 -12.66
N THR A 38 -22.95 23.50 -12.87
CA THR A 38 -23.93 23.27 -13.96
C THR A 38 -25.39 23.35 -13.50
N ILE A 39 -25.66 23.05 -12.23
CA ILE A 39 -27.02 23.01 -11.70
C ILE A 39 -27.28 24.22 -10.80
N SER A 40 -28.43 24.89 -11.03
CA SER A 40 -28.87 26.00 -10.20
C SER A 40 -29.01 25.61 -8.72
N THR A 41 -28.68 26.54 -7.83
CA THR A 41 -28.84 26.40 -6.38
C THR A 41 -30.30 26.18 -5.96
N GLU A 42 -31.26 26.61 -6.80
CA GLU A 42 -32.70 26.42 -6.58
C GLU A 42 -33.18 24.99 -6.86
N ASN A 43 -32.38 24.19 -7.58
CA ASN A 43 -32.73 22.81 -7.89
C ASN A 43 -32.44 21.90 -6.69
N LEU A 44 -33.49 21.57 -5.93
CA LEU A 44 -33.40 20.72 -4.75
C LEU A 44 -32.81 19.33 -5.03
N ALA A 45 -33.10 18.73 -6.19
CA ALA A 45 -32.55 17.43 -6.55
C ALA A 45 -31.03 17.48 -6.75
N GLY A 46 -30.53 18.54 -7.42
CA GLY A 46 -29.11 18.81 -7.57
C GLY A 46 -28.40 18.95 -6.22
N GLN A 47 -28.99 19.71 -5.30
CA GLN A 47 -28.43 19.90 -3.95
C GLN A 47 -28.36 18.59 -3.16
N LYS A 48 -29.38 17.74 -3.25
CA LYS A 48 -29.37 16.39 -2.63
C LYS A 48 -28.26 15.51 -3.20
N VAL A 49 -28.02 15.56 -4.51
CA VAL A 49 -26.96 14.80 -5.17
C VAL A 49 -25.58 15.28 -4.72
N LEU A 50 -25.35 16.58 -4.58
CA LEU A 50 -24.10 17.13 -4.05
C LEU A 50 -23.80 16.59 -2.64
N ILE A 51 -24.78 16.64 -1.74
CA ILE A 51 -24.65 16.11 -0.38
C ILE A 51 -24.33 14.62 -0.41
N ALA A 52 -25.03 13.85 -1.25
CA ALA A 52 -24.80 12.41 -1.37
C ALA A 52 -23.36 12.10 -1.80
N PHE A 53 -22.81 12.80 -2.80
CA PHE A 53 -21.43 12.60 -3.23
C PHE A 53 -20.40 13.03 -2.19
N VAL A 54 -20.66 14.10 -1.42
CA VAL A 54 -19.81 14.47 -0.27
C VAL A 54 -19.80 13.37 0.79
N CYS A 55 -20.95 12.77 1.10
CA CYS A 55 -21.00 11.64 2.04
C CYS A 55 -20.23 10.42 1.52
N ILE A 56 -20.33 10.12 0.22
CA ILE A 56 -19.58 9.02 -0.41
C ILE A 56 -18.07 9.31 -0.38
N TYR A 57 -17.67 10.55 -0.68
CA TYR A 57 -16.28 11.00 -0.55
C TYR A 57 -15.74 10.74 0.86
N ILE A 58 -16.49 11.16 1.89
CA ILE A 58 -16.12 10.96 3.30
C ILE A 58 -15.99 9.45 3.61
N ALA A 59 -16.88 8.62 3.09
CA ALA A 59 -16.82 7.17 3.28
C ALA A 59 -15.54 6.55 2.66
N PHE A 60 -15.17 6.95 1.45
CA PHE A 60 -13.91 6.54 0.83
C PHE A 60 -12.71 7.03 1.63
N PHE A 61 -12.66 8.32 1.99
CA PHE A 61 -11.58 8.89 2.79
C PHE A 61 -11.40 8.14 4.12
N ALA A 62 -12.49 7.99 4.88
CA ALA A 62 -12.47 7.37 6.19
C ALA A 62 -12.08 5.87 6.13
N SER A 63 -12.42 5.16 5.05
CA SER A 63 -12.07 3.74 4.91
C SER A 63 -10.68 3.49 4.32
N THR A 64 -10.04 4.51 3.73
CA THR A 64 -8.77 4.35 3.00
C THR A 64 -7.71 5.33 3.51
N TRP A 65 -7.65 6.54 2.95
CA TRP A 65 -6.60 7.53 3.21
C TRP A 65 -6.52 7.96 4.67
N GLY A 66 -7.65 8.08 5.36
CA GLY A 66 -7.72 8.45 6.77
C GLY A 66 -6.83 7.57 7.66
N PRO A 67 -7.09 6.26 7.76
CA PRO A 67 -6.25 5.37 8.57
C PRO A 67 -4.96 4.93 7.87
N ILE A 68 -4.98 4.67 6.56
CA ILE A 68 -3.85 4.04 5.87
C ILE A 68 -2.67 4.98 5.69
N ALA A 69 -2.89 6.29 5.56
CA ALA A 69 -1.78 7.24 5.52
C ALA A 69 -0.89 7.12 6.77
N TRP A 70 -1.49 7.01 7.96
CA TRP A 70 -0.75 6.84 9.21
C TRP A 70 0.01 5.52 9.29
N VAL A 71 -0.62 4.42 8.83
CA VAL A 71 0.02 3.10 8.77
C VAL A 71 1.24 3.15 7.85
N VAL A 72 1.08 3.68 6.64
CA VAL A 72 2.18 3.79 5.66
C VAL A 72 3.30 4.65 6.23
N THR A 73 3.02 5.82 6.82
CA THR A 73 4.07 6.65 7.45
C THR A 73 4.83 5.91 8.56
N GLY A 74 4.17 5.05 9.33
CA GLY A 74 4.84 4.23 10.35
C GLY A 74 5.70 3.11 9.79
N GLU A 75 5.37 2.59 8.61
CA GLU A 75 6.04 1.47 7.95
C GLU A 75 7.21 1.93 7.06
N ILE A 76 7.15 3.12 6.44
CA ILE A 76 8.15 3.57 5.44
C ILE A 76 9.48 4.00 6.05
N PHE A 77 9.51 4.42 7.32
CA PHE A 77 10.71 4.96 7.92
C PHE A 77 11.57 3.86 8.56
N PRO A 78 12.89 3.87 8.31
CA PRO A 78 13.80 2.92 8.94
C PRO A 78 13.85 3.15 10.46
N LEU A 79 14.11 2.06 11.19
CA LEU A 79 13.95 2.00 12.65
C LEU A 79 14.73 3.09 13.41
N ASN A 80 15.94 3.42 12.93
CA ASN A 80 16.86 4.35 13.57
C ASN A 80 16.40 5.82 13.58
N ILE A 81 15.64 6.26 12.56
CA ILE A 81 15.15 7.65 12.45
C ILE A 81 13.63 7.76 12.57
N ARG A 82 12.92 6.65 12.71
CA ARG A 82 11.45 6.59 12.65
C ARG A 82 10.78 7.61 13.55
N ALA A 83 11.20 7.73 14.81
CA ALA A 83 10.58 8.66 15.75
C ALA A 83 10.69 10.13 15.28
N LYS A 84 11.86 10.54 14.75
CA LYS A 84 12.09 11.90 14.24
C LYS A 84 11.34 12.14 12.93
N ALA A 85 11.32 11.16 12.04
CA ALA A 85 10.63 11.27 10.76
C ALA A 85 9.10 11.29 10.93
N MET A 86 8.58 10.52 11.89
CA MET A 86 7.16 10.54 12.27
C MET A 86 6.75 11.87 12.89
N SER A 87 7.59 12.47 13.76
CA SER A 87 7.26 13.78 14.34
C SER A 87 7.22 14.89 13.28
N MET A 88 8.14 14.87 12.31
CA MET A 88 8.10 15.76 11.14
C MET A 88 6.86 15.55 10.28
N SER A 89 6.46 14.29 10.05
CA SER A 89 5.26 13.95 9.26
C SER A 89 4.00 14.49 9.93
N THR A 90 3.88 14.30 11.25
CA THR A 90 2.76 14.84 12.05
C THR A 90 2.77 16.37 12.07
N ALA A 91 3.94 17.00 12.25
CA ALA A 91 4.05 18.46 12.22
C ALA A 91 3.63 19.03 10.85
N SER A 92 4.06 18.38 9.76
CA SER A 92 3.65 18.75 8.40
C SER A 92 2.14 18.58 8.20
N ASN A 93 1.54 17.50 8.72
CA ASN A 93 0.10 17.30 8.65
C ASN A 93 -0.67 18.44 9.33
N TRP A 94 -0.29 18.83 10.54
CA TRP A 94 -0.93 19.93 11.25
C TRP A 94 -0.69 21.29 10.59
N LEU A 95 0.48 21.51 10.00
CA LEU A 95 0.77 22.72 9.23
C LEU A 95 -0.16 22.85 8.02
N TRP A 96 -0.36 21.77 7.26
CA TRP A 96 -1.27 21.77 6.12
C TRP A 96 -2.73 21.89 6.54
N ASN A 97 -3.14 21.24 7.64
CA ASN A 97 -4.49 21.42 8.19
C ASN A 97 -4.75 22.89 8.57
N PHE A 98 -3.78 23.55 9.21
CA PHE A 98 -3.86 24.98 9.52
C PHE A 98 -3.94 25.82 8.24
N GLY A 99 -3.06 25.58 7.27
CA GLY A 99 -3.03 26.32 6.02
C GLY A 99 -4.33 26.19 5.22
N ILE A 100 -4.87 24.98 5.10
CA ILE A 100 -6.15 24.73 4.42
C ILE A 100 -7.30 25.37 5.20
N GLY A 101 -7.35 25.21 6.52
CA GLY A 101 -8.38 25.81 7.36
C GLY A 101 -8.37 27.35 7.31
N TYR A 102 -7.19 27.95 7.25
CA TYR A 102 -7.02 29.39 7.11
C TYR A 102 -7.36 29.88 5.70
N ALA A 103 -6.90 29.20 4.64
CA ALA A 103 -7.06 29.65 3.26
C ALA A 103 -8.46 29.39 2.66
N THR A 104 -9.14 28.32 3.07
CA THR A 104 -10.43 27.90 2.48
C THR A 104 -11.50 29.00 2.54
N PRO A 105 -11.70 29.74 3.65
CA PRO A 105 -12.64 30.86 3.69
C PRO A 105 -12.32 31.94 2.64
N TYR A 106 -11.04 32.30 2.44
CA TYR A 106 -10.64 33.28 1.43
C TYR A 106 -10.82 32.80 0.00
N LEU A 107 -10.75 31.48 -0.22
CA LEU A 107 -11.00 30.88 -1.54
C LEU A 107 -12.49 30.85 -1.87
N VAL A 108 -13.34 30.47 -0.90
CA VAL A 108 -14.77 30.19 -1.13
C VAL A 108 -15.64 31.44 -1.02
N ASN A 109 -15.39 32.30 -0.04
CA ASN A 109 -16.31 33.39 0.29
C ASN A 109 -16.28 34.51 -0.75
N SER A 110 -17.41 35.19 -0.90
CA SER A 110 -17.51 36.43 -1.68
C SER A 110 -17.06 37.62 -0.83
N GLY A 111 -16.30 38.57 -1.40
CA GLY A 111 -15.86 39.77 -0.69
C GLY A 111 -14.60 40.39 -1.30
N ALA A 112 -14.34 41.68 -0.99
CA ALA A 112 -13.12 42.35 -1.43
C ALA A 112 -11.89 41.65 -0.82
N GLY A 113 -10.96 41.19 -1.66
CA GLY A 113 -9.78 40.43 -1.25
C GLY A 113 -9.98 38.91 -1.18
N ASN A 114 -11.19 38.39 -1.42
CA ASN A 114 -11.45 36.96 -1.53
C ASN A 114 -11.47 36.52 -3.00
N ALA A 115 -11.11 35.26 -3.25
CA ALA A 115 -11.07 34.72 -4.61
C ALA A 115 -12.46 34.39 -5.18
N ASN A 116 -13.48 34.27 -4.32
CA ASN A 116 -14.88 34.05 -4.71
C ASN A 116 -15.08 32.84 -5.64
N LEU A 117 -14.36 31.74 -5.37
CA LEU A 117 -14.50 30.52 -6.18
C LEU A 117 -15.83 29.80 -5.90
N GLY A 118 -16.39 29.96 -4.71
CA GLY A 118 -17.56 29.19 -4.28
C GLY A 118 -17.33 27.68 -4.51
N VAL A 119 -18.25 27.04 -5.22
CA VAL A 119 -18.16 25.60 -5.55
C VAL A 119 -17.05 25.23 -6.53
N LYS A 120 -16.44 26.20 -7.22
CA LYS A 120 -15.29 25.92 -8.11
C LYS A 120 -14.05 25.47 -7.33
N VAL A 121 -14.00 25.70 -6.02
CA VAL A 121 -12.91 25.23 -5.15
C VAL A 121 -12.74 23.71 -5.21
N PHE A 122 -13.83 22.97 -5.47
CA PHE A 122 -13.81 21.51 -5.60
C PHE A 122 -13.00 21.04 -6.81
N PHE A 123 -12.75 21.88 -7.84
CA PHE A 123 -11.78 21.54 -8.90
C PHE A 123 -10.34 21.54 -8.40
N ILE A 124 -10.00 22.41 -7.44
CA ILE A 124 -8.67 22.46 -6.82
C ILE A 124 -8.47 21.21 -5.96
N TRP A 125 -9.44 20.88 -5.11
CA TRP A 125 -9.41 19.68 -4.27
C TRP A 125 -9.47 18.38 -5.11
N GLY A 126 -10.23 18.38 -6.21
CA GLY A 126 -10.21 17.28 -7.18
C GLY A 126 -8.83 17.11 -7.81
N GLY A 127 -8.15 18.21 -8.13
CA GLY A 127 -6.77 18.22 -8.60
C GLY A 127 -5.78 17.65 -7.57
N THR A 128 -5.94 17.97 -6.28
CA THR A 128 -5.09 17.35 -5.24
C THR A 128 -5.37 15.85 -5.10
N CYS A 129 -6.62 15.41 -5.28
CA CYS A 129 -6.96 13.98 -5.35
C CYS A 129 -6.30 13.25 -6.52
N VAL A 130 -6.16 13.89 -7.69
CA VAL A 130 -5.36 13.37 -8.81
C VAL A 130 -3.90 13.23 -8.39
N GLY A 131 -3.35 14.26 -7.75
CA GLY A 131 -1.99 14.22 -7.19
C GLY A 131 -1.80 13.05 -6.24
N CYS A 132 -2.75 12.82 -5.32
CA CYS A 132 -2.76 11.69 -4.41
C CYS A 132 -2.76 10.34 -5.17
N PHE A 133 -3.60 10.19 -6.19
CA PHE A 133 -3.65 8.97 -7.00
C PHE A 133 -2.30 8.69 -7.69
N LEU A 134 -1.73 9.70 -8.36
CA LEU A 134 -0.45 9.58 -9.06
C LEU A 134 0.70 9.31 -8.07
N PHE A 135 0.72 10.03 -6.95
CA PHE A 135 1.69 9.83 -5.88
C PHE A 135 1.65 8.38 -5.38
N THR A 136 0.47 7.86 -5.05
CA THR A 136 0.33 6.46 -4.61
C THR A 136 0.77 5.48 -5.70
N PHE A 137 0.42 5.74 -6.95
CA PHE A 137 0.77 4.85 -8.06
C PHE A 137 2.28 4.76 -8.28
N PHE A 138 2.99 5.89 -8.28
CA PHE A 138 4.41 5.95 -8.63
C PHE A 138 5.37 5.82 -7.44
N LEU A 139 4.95 6.17 -6.22
CA LEU A 139 5.86 6.32 -5.09
C LEU A 139 5.55 5.40 -3.91
N ILE A 140 4.35 4.84 -3.80
CA ILE A 140 3.99 3.98 -2.65
C ILE A 140 4.10 2.48 -3.03
N PRO A 141 5.11 1.75 -2.53
CA PRO A 141 5.19 0.30 -2.70
C PRO A 141 4.16 -0.43 -1.83
N GLU A 142 3.89 -1.68 -2.18
CA GLU A 142 3.05 -2.58 -1.38
C GLU A 142 3.86 -3.23 -0.26
N THR A 143 3.52 -2.93 0.99
CA THR A 143 4.21 -3.37 2.20
C THR A 143 3.52 -4.53 2.93
N LYS A 144 2.33 -4.95 2.48
CA LYS A 144 1.50 -5.94 3.21
C LYS A 144 2.26 -7.21 3.62
N GLY A 145 2.24 -7.55 4.90
CA GLY A 145 2.76 -8.83 5.38
C GLY A 145 4.28 -8.99 5.26
N LEU A 146 5.00 -7.87 5.17
CA LEU A 146 6.44 -7.81 5.35
C LEU A 146 6.75 -7.33 6.77
N SER A 147 7.87 -7.78 7.33
CA SER A 147 8.44 -7.17 8.53
C SER A 147 8.99 -5.78 8.23
N LEU A 148 9.20 -4.97 9.26
CA LEU A 148 9.73 -3.60 9.09
C LEU A 148 11.11 -3.58 8.44
N GLU A 149 11.91 -4.61 8.69
CA GLU A 149 13.24 -4.76 8.12
C GLU A 149 13.19 -5.25 6.67
N GLN A 150 12.23 -6.13 6.34
CA GLN A 150 11.96 -6.53 4.95
C GLN A 150 11.43 -5.36 4.10
N ILE A 151 10.68 -4.44 4.73
CA ILE A 151 10.23 -3.21 4.07
C ILE A 151 11.44 -2.33 3.72
N ASP A 152 12.43 -2.21 4.59
CA ASP A 152 13.67 -1.47 4.28
C ASP A 152 14.41 -2.08 3.07
N ILE A 153 14.54 -3.42 3.04
CA ILE A 153 15.10 -4.15 1.88
C ILE A 153 14.30 -3.88 0.61
N LEU A 154 12.96 -3.86 0.68
CA LEU A 154 12.07 -3.54 -0.44
C LEU A 154 12.36 -2.13 -0.98
N TYR A 155 12.47 -1.12 -0.11
CA TYR A 155 12.74 0.25 -0.53
C TYR A 155 14.13 0.44 -1.17
N GLN A 156 15.13 -0.34 -0.74
CA GLN A 156 16.49 -0.26 -1.27
C GLN A 156 16.64 -0.97 -2.63
N ASN A 157 15.84 -2.00 -2.91
CA ASN A 157 16.06 -2.91 -4.05
C ASN A 157 15.00 -2.82 -5.16
N THR A 158 13.89 -2.10 -4.96
CA THR A 158 12.86 -1.93 -5.98
C THR A 158 12.19 -0.56 -5.93
N ASN A 159 11.46 -0.22 -6.98
CA ASN A 159 10.54 0.90 -7.02
C ASN A 159 9.10 0.46 -6.69
N ALA A 160 8.21 1.44 -6.52
CA ALA A 160 6.81 1.22 -6.18
C ALA A 160 6.05 0.38 -7.22
N ILE A 161 6.36 0.52 -8.51
CA ILE A 161 5.65 -0.20 -9.59
C ILE A 161 5.94 -1.70 -9.51
N ARG A 162 7.20 -2.08 -9.26
CA ARG A 162 7.65 -3.48 -9.21
C ARG A 162 7.54 -4.11 -7.82
N SER A 163 7.13 -3.33 -6.81
CA SER A 163 7.11 -3.77 -5.42
C SER A 163 6.25 -5.01 -5.17
N VAL A 164 5.17 -5.21 -5.92
CA VAL A 164 4.25 -6.34 -5.72
C VAL A 164 4.94 -7.68 -6.03
N SER A 165 5.73 -7.72 -7.11
CA SER A 165 6.48 -8.92 -7.50
C SER A 165 7.65 -9.17 -6.54
N TYR A 166 8.41 -8.12 -6.21
CA TYR A 166 9.54 -8.23 -5.29
C TYR A 166 9.11 -8.64 -3.88
N ARG A 167 7.99 -8.10 -3.38
CA ARG A 167 7.37 -8.51 -2.12
C ARG A 167 7.07 -10.01 -2.09
N ARG A 168 6.55 -10.58 -3.19
CA ARG A 168 6.25 -12.03 -3.25
C ARG A 168 7.54 -12.86 -3.17
N GLN A 169 8.63 -12.38 -3.76
CA GLN A 169 9.94 -13.02 -3.68
C GLN A 169 10.49 -12.97 -2.24
N LEU A 170 10.47 -11.80 -1.60
CA LEU A 170 10.91 -11.65 -0.20
C LEU A 170 10.17 -12.60 0.76
N ILE A 171 8.85 -12.76 0.57
CA ILE A 171 8.04 -13.67 1.38
C ILE A 171 8.37 -15.14 1.08
N ALA A 172 8.62 -15.49 -0.19
CA ALA A 172 8.94 -16.87 -0.58
C ALA A 172 10.33 -17.32 -0.11
N GLU A 173 11.28 -16.41 -0.04
CA GLU A 173 12.66 -16.66 0.37
C GLU A 173 12.89 -16.56 1.88
N ASP A 174 11.86 -16.16 2.67
CA ASP A 174 11.96 -15.85 4.11
C ASP A 174 13.21 -15.02 4.46
N VAL A 175 13.49 -13.99 3.65
CA VAL A 175 14.66 -13.14 3.83
C VAL A 175 14.49 -12.38 5.14
N ARG A 176 15.16 -12.86 6.19
CA ARG A 176 15.35 -12.15 7.45
C ARG A 176 16.68 -11.40 7.34
N PRO A 177 16.75 -10.12 7.72
CA PRO A 177 18.01 -9.40 7.70
C PRO A 177 18.98 -10.04 8.70
N ALA A 178 19.95 -10.78 8.19
CA ALA A 178 21.13 -11.19 8.93
C ALA A 178 22.10 -10.00 8.89
N ALA A 179 21.95 -9.10 9.86
CA ALA A 179 22.75 -7.88 10.06
C ALA A 179 22.62 -6.80 8.96
N PRO A 180 22.83 -5.50 9.29
CA PRO A 180 22.52 -4.37 8.42
C PRO A 180 23.34 -4.24 7.13
N ASP A 181 24.33 -5.11 6.90
CA ASP A 181 25.34 -4.94 5.84
C ASP A 181 25.31 -6.03 4.75
N ALA A 182 24.34 -6.96 4.77
CA ALA A 182 24.44 -8.21 4.00
C ALA A 182 23.65 -8.30 2.68
N VAL A 183 22.92 -7.27 2.24
CA VAL A 183 22.13 -7.35 1.00
C VAL A 183 22.77 -6.51 -0.10
N ALA A 184 23.67 -7.14 -0.87
CA ALA A 184 24.13 -6.59 -2.12
C ALA A 184 22.96 -6.54 -3.13
N PRO A 185 22.82 -5.48 -3.94
CA PRO A 185 21.79 -5.40 -4.98
C PRO A 185 21.90 -6.60 -5.92
N MET A 186 20.76 -7.22 -6.29
CA MET A 186 20.77 -8.30 -7.28
C MET A 186 21.32 -7.81 -8.63
N PRO A 187 22.30 -8.51 -9.24
CA PRO A 187 22.80 -8.17 -10.57
C PRO A 187 21.68 -8.16 -11.61
N LYS A 188 21.64 -7.14 -12.48
CA LYS A 188 20.60 -6.94 -13.52
C LYS A 188 20.31 -8.20 -14.33
N GLU A 189 21.32 -9.01 -14.60
CA GLU A 189 21.22 -10.27 -15.34
C GLU A 189 20.27 -11.29 -14.69
N LYS A 190 20.24 -11.38 -13.35
CA LYS A 190 19.31 -12.27 -12.65
C LYS A 190 17.87 -11.74 -12.70
N VAL A 191 17.69 -10.41 -12.70
CA VAL A 191 16.38 -9.77 -12.82
C VAL A 191 15.75 -10.08 -14.18
N ASP A 192 16.53 -9.99 -15.25
CA ASP A 192 16.07 -10.27 -16.60
C ASP A 192 15.75 -11.76 -16.82
N GLN A 193 16.51 -12.67 -16.20
CA GLN A 193 16.21 -14.11 -16.22
C GLN A 193 14.92 -14.47 -15.48
N VAL A 194 14.62 -13.80 -14.37
CA VAL A 194 13.35 -14.00 -13.64
C VAL A 194 12.17 -13.51 -14.50
N HIS A 195 12.29 -12.33 -15.12
CA HIS A 195 11.26 -11.83 -16.05
C HIS A 195 11.04 -12.78 -17.22
N HIS A 196 12.11 -13.31 -17.82
CA HIS A 196 12.00 -14.26 -18.91
C HIS A 196 11.27 -15.54 -18.48
N LYS A 197 11.64 -16.11 -17.32
CA LYS A 197 10.96 -17.31 -16.78
C LYS A 197 9.50 -17.05 -16.45
N GLU A 198 9.14 -15.89 -15.91
CA GLU A 198 7.75 -15.53 -15.62
C GLU A 198 6.91 -15.38 -16.89
N HIS A 199 7.43 -14.69 -17.92
CA HIS A 199 6.73 -14.60 -19.21
C HIS A 199 6.50 -15.99 -19.80
N VAL A 200 7.51 -16.87 -19.80
CA VAL A 200 7.38 -18.25 -20.28
C VAL A 200 6.36 -19.04 -19.46
N THR A 201 6.39 -18.93 -18.14
CA THR A 201 5.46 -19.64 -17.24
C THR A 201 4.01 -19.15 -17.42
N ILE A 202 3.80 -17.85 -17.63
CA ILE A 202 2.47 -17.28 -17.91
C ILE A 202 1.97 -17.78 -19.26
N TRP A 203 2.81 -17.76 -20.29
CA TRP A 203 2.45 -18.28 -21.62
C TRP A 203 2.16 -19.78 -21.60
N GLU A 204 2.88 -20.56 -20.80
CA GLU A 204 2.61 -21.98 -20.59
C GLU A 204 1.30 -22.22 -19.84
N ARG A 205 0.99 -21.41 -18.81
CA ARG A 205 -0.30 -21.47 -18.09
C ARG A 205 -1.49 -21.08 -18.97
N VAL A 206 -1.31 -20.11 -19.87
CA VAL A 206 -2.32 -19.72 -20.87
C VAL A 206 -2.50 -20.83 -21.91
N ARG A 207 -1.40 -21.45 -22.38
CA ARG A 207 -1.42 -22.53 -23.37
C ARG A 207 -2.04 -23.83 -22.83
N THR A 208 -1.85 -24.14 -21.55
CA THR A 208 -2.29 -25.39 -20.92
C THR A 208 -3.66 -25.29 -20.24
N GLY A 209 -4.31 -24.11 -20.25
CA GLY A 209 -5.67 -23.92 -19.73
C GLY A 209 -5.85 -24.11 -18.22
N TYR A 210 -4.76 -24.35 -17.48
CA TYR A 210 -4.82 -24.68 -16.05
C TYR A 210 -4.70 -23.42 -15.17
N MET A 211 -5.82 -22.72 -14.93
CA MET A 211 -5.95 -21.88 -13.73
C MET A 211 -6.30 -22.78 -12.53
N ARG A 212 -5.30 -23.16 -11.71
CA ARG A 212 -5.60 -23.85 -10.43
C ARG A 212 -6.22 -22.88 -9.43
N ASP A 213 -7.39 -23.25 -8.92
CA ASP A 213 -8.09 -22.61 -7.79
C ASP A 213 -7.17 -22.54 -6.55
N PRO A 214 -7.00 -21.36 -5.90
CA PRO A 214 -6.18 -21.21 -4.70
C PRO A 214 -6.61 -22.06 -3.50
N ARG A 215 -7.80 -22.68 -3.52
CA ARG A 215 -8.37 -23.41 -2.38
C ARG A 215 -7.82 -24.81 -2.11
N SER A 216 -6.88 -25.33 -2.91
CA SER A 216 -6.42 -26.73 -2.78
C SER A 216 -5.13 -26.93 -1.94
N LEU A 217 -4.56 -25.89 -1.35
CA LEU A 217 -3.27 -25.98 -0.62
C LEU A 217 -3.38 -26.21 0.90
N SER A 218 -4.57 -26.42 1.48
CA SER A 218 -4.68 -26.69 2.93
C SER A 218 -4.59 -28.17 3.33
N HIS A 219 -4.44 -29.10 2.38
CA HIS A 219 -4.32 -30.51 2.68
C HIS A 219 -3.26 -31.16 1.80
N ARG A 220 -2.02 -31.20 2.29
CA ARG A 220 -1.09 -32.33 2.12
C ARG A 220 0.19 -32.06 2.91
N HIS A 221 0.33 -32.76 4.04
CA HIS A 221 1.65 -33.16 4.54
C HIS A 221 2.36 -34.00 3.47
N PRO A 222 3.66 -33.84 3.26
CA PRO A 222 4.51 -34.89 2.74
C PRO A 222 5.41 -35.42 3.85
N CYS A 223 5.19 -36.69 4.16
CA CYS A 223 6.11 -37.57 4.84
C CYS A 223 7.23 -37.95 3.85
N GLY A 224 8.47 -38.07 4.34
CA GLY A 224 9.53 -38.86 3.72
C GLY A 224 10.60 -38.10 2.93
N LEU A 225 11.75 -37.87 3.57
CA LEU A 225 13.09 -37.98 2.95
C LEU A 225 14.16 -38.15 4.05
N GLU A 226 14.61 -39.40 4.15
CA GLU A 226 15.91 -39.94 4.58
C GLU A 226 16.77 -39.19 5.61
N LEU A 227 16.79 -39.70 6.84
CA LEU A 227 17.90 -39.52 7.77
C LEU A 227 18.87 -40.70 7.63
N ASN A 228 20.09 -40.39 7.17
CA ASN A 228 21.22 -41.31 7.14
C ASN A 228 21.56 -41.79 8.55
N TYR A 229 21.50 -43.11 8.72
CA TYR A 229 21.86 -43.89 9.90
C TYR A 229 23.38 -44.01 9.95
N ILE A 230 24.05 -43.18 10.76
CA ILE A 230 25.47 -43.32 11.07
C ILE A 230 25.62 -44.21 12.30
N ASP A 231 26.21 -45.38 12.05
CA ASP A 231 27.00 -46.25 12.94
C ASP A 231 27.26 -45.72 14.37
N GLN A 232 26.64 -46.36 15.37
CA GLN A 232 27.11 -46.37 16.77
C GLN A 232 27.02 -47.75 17.42
N HIS A 233 27.43 -48.80 16.70
CA HIS A 233 27.51 -50.15 17.27
C HIS A 233 28.81 -50.87 16.91
N ASN A 234 29.99 -50.31 17.28
CA ASN A 234 31.21 -51.13 17.45
C ASN A 234 32.43 -50.43 18.11
N LEU A 235 32.31 -50.00 19.36
CA LEU A 235 33.44 -49.91 20.31
C LEU A 235 32.84 -50.32 21.68
N GLY A 236 32.83 -51.59 22.08
CA GLY A 236 33.97 -52.50 22.08
C GLY A 236 34.84 -52.20 23.30
N GLU A 237 34.43 -52.77 24.44
CA GLU A 237 35.28 -53.28 25.52
C GLU A 237 36.62 -52.58 25.82
N ARG A 238 36.74 -52.05 27.05
CA ARG A 238 37.85 -52.25 28.03
C ARG A 238 37.78 -51.13 29.08
N ASN A 239 37.26 -51.42 30.26
CA ASN A 239 38.01 -51.89 31.45
C ASN A 239 38.52 -50.74 32.34
N SER A 240 37.93 -50.69 33.53
CA SER A 240 38.60 -50.60 34.84
C SER A 240 39.70 -49.54 35.03
N ALA A 241 39.49 -48.61 35.96
CA ALA A 241 40.07 -48.69 37.32
C ALA A 241 40.21 -47.29 37.93
N PHE A 242 39.78 -47.20 39.20
CA PHE A 242 39.96 -46.11 40.19
C PHE A 242 39.16 -44.82 40.00
#